data_AF-A0A5B2VL21-F1
#
_entry.id   AF-A0A5B2VL21-F1
#
_cell.length_a   1.000
_cell.length_b   1.000
_cell.length_c   1.000
_cell.angle_alpha   90.00
_cell.angle_beta   90.00
_cell.angle_gamma   90.00
#
_symmetry.space_group_name_H-M   'P 1'
#
loop_
_entity.id
_entity.type
_entity.pdbx_description
1 polymer ?
#
loop_
_entity_poly.entity_id
_entity_poly.type
_entity_poly.pdbx_seq_one_letter_code
_entity_poly.pdbx_strand_id
1 'polypeptide(L)'
;MALNNPDILYPLLDQLSQKVRYLNHRISYAIDDARRLVDVAVDQTNQATFETNYVANIKDEDAEKIDYWDNETTSMRNKLNRLLQGIEATHNRLNGIRRACNQSAQHWNKEHDIAVAWLRRAKNRLATAINNLNIAISSLQAAEARLNRAQSALSSCQNSYRTDSNGRRIYNDCSGHQREVANARHQVSIAQDEVRRWELEKREAEVEVAAAEARVRRCEEALSLIRQATDMNAVSINIILDADNFCRRGLEEVRSAGEIISRTKELNAQQDALVQENKAHLATAQNFSSDASTSFARASSLSADVQSYGSRAGEEIDRKVDLLKEFGFTPGNL
;
A
#
# COMPACT_ATOMS: atom_id res chain seq x y z
N MET A 1 64.76 -94.99 -4.15
CA MET A 1 64.85 -94.46 -5.54
C MET A 1 63.46 -94.58 -6.17
N ALA A 2 62.63 -93.55 -6.10
CA ALA A 2 61.25 -93.60 -6.63
C ALA A 2 60.92 -92.45 -7.60
N LEU A 3 61.87 -91.53 -7.82
CA LEU A 3 61.70 -90.33 -8.65
C LEU A 3 62.20 -90.47 -10.10
N ASN A 4 62.66 -91.66 -10.49
CA ASN A 4 63.15 -91.95 -11.85
C ASN A 4 62.24 -92.93 -12.62
N ASN A 5 61.06 -93.28 -12.09
CA ASN A 5 60.11 -94.15 -12.80
C ASN A 5 59.20 -93.30 -13.70
N PRO A 6 59.25 -93.45 -15.04
CA PRO A 6 58.42 -92.71 -16.01
C PRO A 6 56.91 -92.84 -15.74
N ASP A 7 56.47 -94.01 -15.29
CA ASP A 7 55.05 -94.32 -15.02
C ASP A 7 54.49 -93.53 -13.82
N ILE A 8 55.38 -93.05 -12.94
CA ILE A 8 55.04 -92.21 -11.79
C ILE A 8 55.22 -90.73 -12.13
N LEU A 9 56.24 -90.40 -12.93
CA LEU A 9 56.58 -89.03 -13.34
C LEU A 9 55.53 -88.42 -14.28
N TYR A 10 55.02 -89.18 -15.25
CA TYR A 10 54.08 -88.65 -16.24
C TYR A 10 52.75 -88.16 -15.60
N PRO A 11 52.05 -88.95 -14.76
CA PRO A 11 50.82 -88.49 -14.10
C PRO A 11 51.06 -87.31 -13.15
N LEU A 12 52.22 -87.26 -12.49
CA LEU A 12 52.59 -86.14 -11.61
C LEU A 12 52.81 -84.85 -12.40
N LEU A 13 53.50 -84.92 -13.54
CA LEU A 13 53.74 -83.78 -14.42
C LEU A 13 52.44 -83.28 -15.07
N ASP A 14 51.56 -84.18 -15.51
CA ASP A 14 50.24 -83.82 -16.04
C ASP A 14 49.34 -83.17 -14.97
N GLN A 15 49.30 -83.72 -13.75
CA GLN A 15 48.61 -83.10 -12.61
C GLN A 15 49.19 -81.73 -12.25
N LEU A 16 50.51 -81.55 -12.35
CA LEU A 16 51.16 -80.26 -12.10
C LEU A 16 50.76 -79.24 -13.18
N SER A 17 50.77 -79.64 -14.47
CA SER A 17 50.33 -78.81 -15.60
C SER A 17 48.88 -78.37 -15.45
N GLN A 18 47.98 -79.31 -15.12
CA GLN A 18 46.57 -79.00 -14.85
C GLN A 18 46.39 -78.05 -13.66
N LYS A 19 47.14 -78.23 -12.57
CA LYS A 19 47.11 -77.32 -11.42
C LYS A 19 47.61 -75.92 -11.77
N VAL A 20 48.69 -75.79 -12.55
CA VAL A 20 49.22 -74.49 -13.01
C VAL A 20 48.19 -73.77 -13.89
N ARG A 21 47.56 -74.47 -14.83
CA ARG A 21 46.48 -73.92 -15.68
C ARG A 21 45.27 -73.47 -14.87
N TYR A 22 44.84 -74.28 -13.90
CA TYR A 22 43.74 -73.95 -13.00
C TYR A 22 44.04 -72.70 -12.14
N LEU A 23 45.25 -72.59 -11.58
CA LEU A 23 45.67 -71.44 -10.81
C LEU A 23 45.73 -70.17 -11.67
N ASN A 24 46.30 -70.25 -12.88
CA ASN A 24 46.31 -69.13 -13.84
C ASN A 24 44.90 -68.66 -14.20
N HIS A 25 43.97 -69.61 -14.41
CA HIS A 25 42.57 -69.27 -14.71
C HIS A 25 41.89 -68.58 -13.53
N ARG A 26 42.07 -69.08 -12.29
CA ARG A 26 41.53 -68.44 -11.08
C ARG A 26 42.10 -67.05 -10.82
N ILE A 27 43.39 -66.87 -11.03
CA ILE A 27 44.04 -65.56 -10.88
C ILE A 27 43.48 -64.58 -11.92
N SER A 28 43.36 -65.00 -13.19
CA SER A 28 42.75 -64.16 -14.23
C SER A 28 41.33 -63.72 -13.84
N TYR A 29 40.49 -64.65 -13.40
CA TYR A 29 39.12 -64.34 -12.98
C TYR A 29 39.09 -63.35 -11.79
N ALA A 30 39.96 -63.54 -10.80
CA ALA A 30 40.04 -62.65 -9.65
C ALA A 30 40.53 -61.25 -10.03
N ILE A 31 41.45 -61.13 -10.99
CA ILE A 31 41.90 -59.83 -11.52
C ILE A 31 40.81 -59.15 -12.32
N ASP A 32 40.08 -59.88 -13.17
CA ASP A 32 38.98 -59.30 -13.95
C ASP A 32 37.85 -58.79 -13.03
N ASP A 33 37.52 -59.54 -11.98
CA ASP A 33 36.53 -59.12 -10.98
C ASP A 33 37.03 -57.92 -10.15
N ALA A 34 38.28 -57.93 -9.71
CA ALA A 34 38.90 -56.81 -9.02
C ALA A 34 38.93 -55.53 -9.88
N ARG A 35 39.22 -55.66 -11.18
CA ARG A 35 39.17 -54.56 -12.15
C ARG A 35 37.78 -53.96 -12.21
N ARG A 36 36.76 -54.81 -12.41
CA ARG A 36 35.36 -54.38 -12.46
C ARG A 36 34.95 -53.65 -11.18
N LEU A 37 35.34 -54.15 -10.02
CA LEU A 37 35.01 -53.52 -8.73
C LEU A 37 35.69 -52.15 -8.57
N VAL A 38 36.95 -52.01 -8.98
CA VAL A 38 37.67 -50.72 -8.98
C VAL A 38 37.01 -49.74 -9.95
N ASP A 39 36.70 -50.16 -11.17
CA ASP A 39 36.03 -49.31 -12.17
C ASP A 39 34.68 -48.80 -11.64
N VAL A 40 33.86 -49.68 -11.04
CA VAL A 40 32.58 -49.30 -10.42
C VAL A 40 32.78 -48.35 -9.24
N ALA A 41 33.78 -48.57 -8.39
CA ALA A 41 34.05 -47.70 -7.25
C ALA A 41 34.49 -46.30 -7.71
N VAL A 42 35.35 -46.21 -8.73
CA VAL A 42 35.77 -44.95 -9.34
C VAL A 42 34.56 -44.22 -9.94
N ASP A 43 33.72 -44.89 -10.72
CA ASP A 43 32.54 -44.28 -11.32
C ASP A 43 31.55 -43.77 -10.26
N GLN A 44 31.29 -44.56 -9.22
CA GLN A 44 30.41 -44.15 -8.11
C GLN A 44 30.96 -42.95 -7.35
N THR A 45 32.27 -42.92 -7.08
CA THR A 45 32.89 -41.76 -6.40
C THR A 45 32.87 -40.50 -7.28
N ASN A 46 33.08 -40.62 -8.59
CA ASN A 46 32.97 -39.50 -9.52
C ASN A 46 31.53 -38.97 -9.61
N GLN A 47 30.54 -39.86 -9.69
CA GLN A 47 29.12 -39.48 -9.68
C GLN A 47 28.74 -38.77 -8.37
N ALA A 48 29.10 -39.35 -7.22
CA ALA A 48 28.84 -38.73 -5.92
C ALA A 48 29.54 -37.37 -5.77
N THR A 49 30.72 -37.20 -6.37
CA THR A 49 31.43 -35.91 -6.43
C THR A 49 30.62 -34.87 -7.19
N PHE A 50 30.12 -35.24 -8.37
CA PHE A 50 29.29 -34.35 -9.18
C PHE A 50 28.00 -33.95 -8.45
N GLU A 51 27.28 -34.92 -7.89
CA GLU A 51 26.03 -34.69 -7.16
C GLU A 51 26.25 -33.80 -5.92
N THR A 52 27.30 -34.05 -5.14
CA THR A 52 27.63 -33.24 -3.95
C THR A 52 27.95 -31.80 -4.31
N ASN A 53 28.72 -31.57 -5.38
CA ASN A 53 29.05 -30.22 -5.85
C ASN A 53 27.81 -29.50 -6.40
N TYR A 54 26.94 -30.22 -7.10
CA TYR A 54 25.67 -29.66 -7.58
C TYR A 54 24.78 -29.17 -6.44
N VAL A 55 24.60 -30.00 -5.39
CA VAL A 55 23.80 -29.62 -4.21
C VAL A 55 24.44 -28.45 -3.45
N ALA A 56 25.77 -28.40 -3.36
CA ALA A 56 26.49 -27.29 -2.75
C ALA A 56 26.21 -25.95 -3.47
N ASN A 57 26.27 -25.96 -4.80
CA ASN A 57 25.99 -24.77 -5.61
C ASN A 57 24.55 -24.29 -5.44
N ILE A 58 23.57 -25.20 -5.47
CA ILE A 58 22.15 -24.85 -5.23
C ILE A 58 21.97 -24.21 -3.86
N LYS A 59 22.60 -24.78 -2.83
CA LYS A 59 22.52 -24.25 -1.46
C LYS A 59 23.08 -22.83 -1.34
N ASP A 60 24.13 -22.50 -2.08
CA ASP A 60 24.69 -21.15 -2.10
C ASP A 60 23.78 -20.19 -2.89
N GLU A 61 23.20 -20.61 -4.02
CA GLU A 61 22.18 -19.81 -4.74
C GLU A 61 20.93 -19.55 -3.89
N ASP A 62 20.48 -20.54 -3.12
CA ASP A 62 19.33 -20.40 -2.24
C ASP A 62 19.65 -19.48 -1.06
N ALA A 63 20.89 -19.47 -0.55
CA ALA A 63 21.33 -18.50 0.45
C ALA A 63 21.18 -17.06 -0.05
N GLU A 64 21.62 -16.77 -1.28
CA GLU A 64 21.49 -15.44 -1.88
C GLU A 64 20.03 -15.01 -2.03
N LYS A 65 19.15 -15.93 -2.48
CA LYS A 65 17.70 -15.67 -2.59
C LYS A 65 17.08 -15.41 -1.22
N ILE A 66 17.44 -16.18 -0.21
CA ILE A 66 16.96 -16.01 1.16
C ILE A 66 17.34 -14.63 1.69
N ASP A 67 18.59 -14.21 1.51
CA ASP A 67 19.06 -12.89 1.94
C ASP A 67 18.39 -11.75 1.17
N TYR A 68 18.15 -11.92 -0.14
CA TYR A 68 17.36 -10.97 -0.92
C TYR A 68 15.95 -10.78 -0.34
N TRP A 69 15.23 -11.88 -0.07
CA TRP A 69 13.88 -11.82 0.48
C TRP A 69 13.83 -11.30 1.91
N ASP A 70 14.84 -11.58 2.74
CA ASP A 70 14.95 -11.05 4.09
C ASP A 70 15.12 -9.51 4.08
N ASN A 71 15.97 -9.02 3.19
CA ASN A 71 16.16 -7.59 2.97
C ASN A 71 14.87 -6.92 2.46
N GLU A 72 14.17 -7.53 1.50
CA GLU A 72 12.93 -6.97 0.97
C GLU A 72 11.81 -6.96 2.03
N THR A 73 11.70 -8.02 2.84
CA THR A 73 10.73 -8.10 3.95
C THR A 73 11.00 -7.03 5.00
N THR A 74 12.27 -6.79 5.32
CA THR A 74 12.69 -5.71 6.23
C THR A 74 12.40 -4.32 5.64
N SER A 75 12.68 -4.13 4.35
CA SER A 75 12.37 -2.90 3.62
C SER A 75 10.86 -2.60 3.63
N MET A 76 10.02 -3.59 3.33
CA MET A 76 8.56 -3.44 3.36
C MET A 76 8.05 -3.13 4.77
N ARG A 77 8.55 -3.82 5.80
CA ARG A 77 8.20 -3.54 7.22
C ARG A 77 8.47 -2.08 7.57
N ASN A 78 9.64 -1.56 7.18
CA ASN A 78 10.03 -0.18 7.43
C ASN A 78 9.15 0.82 6.68
N LYS A 79 8.81 0.54 5.41
CA LYS A 79 7.88 1.37 4.61
C LYS A 79 6.49 1.43 5.26
N LEU A 80 5.94 0.28 5.67
CA LEU A 80 4.63 0.20 6.32
C LEU A 80 4.60 0.93 7.68
N ASN A 81 5.65 0.80 8.49
CA ASN A 81 5.76 1.54 9.75
C ASN A 81 5.81 3.06 9.53
N ARG A 82 6.52 3.55 8.51
CA ARG A 82 6.53 4.97 8.14
C ARG A 82 5.16 5.45 7.68
N LEU A 83 4.45 4.64 6.89
CA LEU A 83 3.08 4.94 6.46
C LEU A 83 2.13 5.05 7.65
N LEU A 84 2.20 4.13 8.62
CA LEU A 84 1.39 4.19 9.85
C LEU A 84 1.65 5.47 10.66
N GLN A 85 2.90 5.90 10.80
CA GLN A 85 3.23 7.18 11.44
C GLN A 85 2.61 8.37 10.67
N GLY A 86 2.66 8.35 9.34
CA GLY A 86 2.02 9.35 8.49
C GLY A 86 0.49 9.36 8.60
N ILE A 87 -0.14 8.19 8.71
CA ILE A 87 -1.57 8.01 8.95
C ILE A 87 -1.95 8.61 10.29
N GLU A 88 -1.21 8.33 11.37
CA GLU A 88 -1.47 8.90 12.70
C GLU A 88 -1.38 10.44 12.70
N ALA A 89 -0.33 10.99 12.11
CA ALA A 89 -0.17 12.45 11.98
C ALA A 89 -1.33 13.08 11.19
N THR A 90 -1.75 12.44 10.10
CA THR A 90 -2.85 12.93 9.28
C THR A 90 -4.20 12.80 10.01
N HIS A 91 -4.43 11.71 10.74
CA HIS A 91 -5.62 11.54 11.58
C HIS A 91 -5.71 12.63 12.66
N ASN A 92 -4.60 12.95 13.32
CA ASN A 92 -4.54 14.06 14.28
C ASN A 92 -4.86 15.42 13.64
N ARG A 93 -4.35 15.65 12.42
CA ARG A 93 -4.68 16.86 11.64
C ARG A 93 -6.17 16.94 11.29
N LEU A 94 -6.78 15.84 10.82
CA LEU A 94 -8.22 15.79 10.52
C LEU A 94 -9.07 16.03 11.78
N ASN A 95 -8.66 15.51 12.92
CA ASN A 95 -9.30 15.80 14.21
C ASN A 95 -9.16 17.28 14.62
N GLY A 96 -8.04 17.93 14.29
CA GLY A 96 -7.87 19.38 14.41
C GLY A 96 -8.86 20.15 13.53
N ILE A 97 -8.95 19.78 12.25
CA ILE A 97 -9.89 20.39 11.29
C ILE A 97 -11.33 20.21 11.76
N ARG A 98 -11.70 19.03 12.28
CA ARG A 98 -13.05 18.76 12.80
C ARG A 98 -13.42 19.70 13.93
N ARG A 99 -12.50 19.90 14.88
CA ARG A 99 -12.70 20.84 15.99
C ARG A 99 -12.85 22.27 15.50
N ALA A 100 -12.01 22.69 14.54
CA ALA A 100 -12.10 24.02 13.94
C ALA A 100 -13.44 24.22 13.20
N CYS A 101 -13.90 23.23 12.42
CA CYS A 101 -15.20 23.29 11.75
C CYS A 101 -16.35 23.42 12.76
N ASN A 102 -16.33 22.65 13.86
CA ASN A 102 -17.34 22.74 14.90
C ASN A 102 -17.37 24.11 15.58
N GLN A 103 -16.20 24.67 15.90
CA GLN A 103 -16.11 26.01 16.49
C GLN A 103 -16.59 27.09 15.52
N SER A 104 -16.19 27.02 14.26
CA SER A 104 -16.66 27.92 13.21
C SER A 104 -18.16 27.81 12.99
N ALA A 105 -18.73 26.60 12.96
CA ALA A 105 -20.16 26.39 12.83
C ALA A 105 -20.92 27.05 13.99
N GLN A 106 -20.46 26.85 15.23
CA GLN A 106 -21.06 27.50 16.40
C GLN A 106 -20.99 29.03 16.33
N HIS A 107 -19.86 29.58 15.90
CA HIS A 107 -19.70 31.02 15.73
C HIS A 107 -20.66 31.57 14.66
N TRP A 108 -20.67 30.99 13.46
CA TRP A 108 -21.50 31.46 12.36
C TRP A 108 -23.00 31.23 12.58
N ASN A 109 -23.40 30.20 13.32
CA ASN A 109 -24.79 30.05 13.74
C ASN A 109 -25.23 31.20 14.64
N LYS A 110 -24.40 31.62 15.61
CA LYS A 110 -24.70 32.78 16.44
C LYS A 110 -24.78 34.07 15.63
N GLU A 111 -23.83 34.29 14.72
CA GLU A 111 -23.85 35.46 13.83
C GLU A 111 -25.08 35.48 12.91
N HIS A 112 -25.48 34.31 12.42
CA HIS A 112 -26.69 34.15 11.63
C HIS A 112 -27.94 34.53 12.44
N ASP A 113 -28.07 34.07 13.68
CA ASP A 113 -29.19 34.41 14.55
C ASP A 113 -29.27 35.92 14.83
N ILE A 114 -28.11 36.56 15.05
CA ILE A 114 -28.01 38.02 15.21
C ILE A 114 -28.44 38.73 13.92
N ALA A 115 -27.98 38.25 12.76
CA ALA A 115 -28.34 38.83 11.46
C ALA A 115 -29.84 38.72 11.17
N VAL A 116 -30.46 37.57 11.45
CA VAL A 116 -31.90 37.36 11.31
C VAL A 116 -32.68 38.27 12.25
N ALA A 117 -32.24 38.42 13.50
CA ALA A 117 -32.87 39.33 14.46
C ALA A 117 -32.74 40.80 14.03
N TRP A 118 -31.61 41.20 13.42
CA TRP A 118 -31.45 42.53 12.83
C TRP A 118 -32.38 42.73 11.63
N LEU A 119 -32.44 41.77 10.71
CA LEU A 119 -33.35 41.82 9.55
C LEU A 119 -34.81 41.99 9.98
N ARG A 120 -35.25 41.26 11.01
CA ARG A 120 -36.60 41.41 11.57
C ARG A 120 -36.85 42.83 12.09
N ARG A 121 -35.88 43.41 12.81
CA ARG A 121 -35.99 44.79 13.31
C ARG A 121 -36.03 45.81 12.18
N ALA A 122 -35.17 45.67 11.17
CA ALA A 122 -35.14 46.55 10.00
C ALA A 122 -36.47 46.50 9.22
N LYS A 123 -37.03 45.29 9.00
CA LYS A 123 -38.34 45.12 8.36
C LYS A 123 -39.47 45.79 9.15
N ASN A 124 -39.45 45.71 10.48
CA ASN A 124 -40.42 46.40 11.33
C ASN A 124 -40.27 47.94 11.26
N ARG A 125 -39.03 48.45 11.24
CA ARG A 125 -38.75 49.89 11.05
C ARG A 125 -39.31 50.38 9.71
N LEU A 126 -39.06 49.65 8.63
CA LEU A 126 -39.59 49.96 7.30
C LEU A 126 -41.13 49.97 7.28
N ALA A 127 -41.78 48.95 7.85
CA ALA A 127 -43.23 48.89 7.95
C ALA A 127 -43.81 50.10 8.72
N THR A 128 -43.15 50.50 9.80
CA THR A 128 -43.54 51.67 10.60
C THR A 128 -43.37 52.97 9.80
N ALA A 129 -42.26 53.14 9.09
CA ALA A 129 -42.00 54.30 8.24
C ALA A 129 -43.03 54.43 7.10
N ILE A 130 -43.39 53.32 6.46
CA ILE A 130 -44.45 53.27 5.43
C ILE A 130 -45.79 53.69 6.01
N ASN A 131 -46.16 53.18 7.18
CA ASN A 131 -47.41 53.55 7.84
C ASN A 131 -47.46 55.04 8.18
N ASN A 132 -46.39 55.58 8.76
CA ASN A 132 -46.33 57.00 9.13
C ASN A 132 -46.31 57.92 7.90
N LEU A 133 -45.65 57.51 6.81
CA LEU A 133 -45.72 58.21 5.54
C LEU A 133 -47.16 58.30 5.03
N ASN A 134 -47.92 57.19 5.07
CA ASN A 134 -49.32 57.19 4.67
C ASN A 134 -50.17 58.14 5.52
N ILE A 135 -49.96 58.15 6.85
CA ILE A 135 -50.63 59.08 7.77
C ILE A 135 -50.28 60.53 7.41
N ALA A 136 -49.01 60.84 7.15
CA ALA A 136 -48.56 62.18 6.77
C ALA A 136 -49.16 62.64 5.44
N ILE A 137 -49.25 61.74 4.45
CA ILE A 137 -49.91 62.02 3.17
C ILE A 137 -51.39 62.33 3.37
N SER A 138 -52.10 61.56 4.20
CA SER A 138 -53.51 61.85 4.53
C SER A 138 -53.67 63.18 5.27
N SER A 139 -52.74 63.52 6.17
CA SER A 139 -52.71 64.82 6.87
C SER A 139 -52.51 65.98 5.89
N LEU A 140 -51.59 65.83 4.92
CA LEU A 140 -51.37 66.80 3.86
C LEU A 140 -52.62 67.02 3.02
N GLN A 141 -53.29 65.95 2.58
CA GLN A 141 -54.55 66.03 1.82
C GLN A 141 -55.64 66.77 2.62
N ALA A 142 -55.75 66.53 3.93
CA ALA A 142 -56.68 67.25 4.79
C ALA A 142 -56.33 68.74 4.95
N ALA A 143 -55.04 69.06 5.08
CA ALA A 143 -54.56 70.45 5.15
C ALA A 143 -54.81 71.21 3.84
N GLU A 144 -54.57 70.58 2.69
CA GLU A 144 -54.85 71.14 1.36
C GLU A 144 -56.35 71.37 1.16
N ALA A 145 -57.19 70.42 1.56
CA ALA A 145 -58.65 70.59 1.53
C ALA A 145 -59.11 71.75 2.41
N ARG A 146 -58.52 71.93 3.59
CA ARG A 146 -58.80 73.07 4.48
C ARG A 146 -58.36 74.39 3.88
N LEU A 147 -57.19 74.43 3.24
CA LEU A 147 -56.72 75.61 2.52
C LEU A 147 -57.68 76.01 1.40
N ASN A 148 -58.12 75.04 0.59
CA ASN A 148 -59.07 75.28 -0.48
C ASN A 148 -60.39 75.86 0.05
N ARG A 149 -60.95 75.30 1.14
CA ARG A 149 -62.16 75.83 1.79
C ARG A 149 -61.96 77.25 2.32
N ALA A 150 -60.85 77.53 3.00
CA ALA A 150 -60.54 78.84 3.54
C ALA A 150 -60.38 79.89 2.42
N GLN A 151 -59.77 79.51 1.30
CA GLN A 151 -59.64 80.36 0.12
C GLN A 151 -60.99 80.65 -0.54
N SER A 152 -61.86 79.64 -0.67
CA SER A 152 -63.23 79.83 -1.17
C SER A 152 -64.02 80.77 -0.25
N ALA A 153 -63.95 80.58 1.07
CA ALA A 153 -64.64 81.44 2.05
C ALA A 153 -64.15 82.88 1.99
N LEU A 154 -62.83 83.10 1.90
CA LEU A 154 -62.26 84.43 1.72
C LEU A 154 -62.77 85.09 0.42
N SER A 155 -62.77 84.36 -0.69
CA SER A 155 -63.27 84.86 -1.97
C SER A 155 -64.76 85.22 -1.90
N SER A 156 -65.59 84.38 -1.28
CA SER A 156 -67.01 84.67 -1.05
C SER A 156 -67.22 85.91 -0.18
N CYS A 157 -66.42 86.10 0.87
CA CYS A 157 -66.48 87.31 1.71
C CYS A 157 -66.12 88.56 0.90
N GLN A 158 -65.02 88.52 0.14
CA GLN A 158 -64.55 89.64 -0.67
C GLN A 158 -65.54 90.06 -1.76
N ASN A 159 -66.30 89.10 -2.29
CA ASN A 159 -67.33 89.34 -3.29
C ASN A 159 -68.70 89.70 -2.69
N SER A 160 -68.85 89.63 -1.36
CA SER A 160 -70.08 89.99 -0.65
C SER A 160 -70.06 91.46 -0.24
N TYR A 161 -71.11 92.19 -0.63
CA TYR A 161 -71.34 93.56 -0.20
C TYR A 161 -72.83 93.75 0.12
N ARG A 162 -73.13 94.67 1.03
CA ARG A 162 -74.49 95.14 1.29
C ARG A 162 -74.67 96.53 0.71
N THR A 163 -75.88 96.85 0.27
CA THR A 163 -76.21 98.19 -0.22
C THR A 163 -76.90 98.97 0.91
N ASP A 164 -76.44 100.17 1.20
CA ASP A 164 -77.08 101.04 2.20
C ASP A 164 -78.38 101.68 1.68
N SER A 165 -79.12 102.38 2.54
CA SER A 165 -80.36 103.09 2.18
C SER A 165 -80.17 104.21 1.15
N ASN A 166 -78.93 104.56 0.80
CA ASN A 166 -78.56 105.56 -0.20
C ASN A 166 -77.99 104.93 -1.49
N GLY A 167 -78.06 103.60 -1.65
CA GLY A 167 -77.57 102.90 -2.83
C GLY A 167 -76.06 102.63 -2.87
N ARG A 168 -75.30 102.90 -1.79
CA ARG A 168 -73.84 102.70 -1.73
C ARG A 168 -73.50 101.28 -1.32
N ARG A 169 -72.48 100.69 -1.96
CA ARG A 169 -71.94 99.38 -1.59
C ARG A 169 -71.05 99.51 -0.35
N ILE A 170 -71.36 98.72 0.68
CA ILE A 170 -70.55 98.52 1.89
C ILE A 170 -69.97 97.11 1.83
N TYR A 171 -68.65 97.01 1.80
CA TYR A 171 -67.92 95.74 1.81
C TYR A 171 -67.77 95.21 3.23
N ASN A 172 -67.77 93.88 3.37
CA ASN A 172 -67.56 93.22 4.66
C ASN A 172 -66.07 93.23 5.05
N ASP A 173 -65.77 93.24 6.35
CA ASP A 173 -64.41 93.00 6.85
C ASP A 173 -64.05 91.51 6.71
N CYS A 174 -63.13 91.21 5.79
CA CYS A 174 -62.67 89.84 5.51
C CYS A 174 -61.33 89.50 6.20
N SER A 175 -60.85 90.32 7.13
CA SER A 175 -59.57 90.12 7.83
C SER A 175 -59.49 88.77 8.58
N GLY A 176 -60.60 88.28 9.14
CA GLY A 176 -60.70 86.96 9.77
C GLY A 176 -60.44 85.81 8.79
N HIS A 177 -61.03 85.86 7.59
CA HIS A 177 -60.81 84.85 6.55
C HIS A 177 -59.39 84.91 5.96
N GLN A 178 -58.77 86.10 5.90
CA GLN A 178 -57.36 86.22 5.51
C GLN A 178 -56.44 85.52 6.51
N ARG A 179 -56.69 85.68 7.81
CA ARG A 179 -55.96 84.93 8.86
C ARG A 179 -56.18 83.42 8.74
N GLU A 180 -57.40 82.99 8.43
CA GLU A 180 -57.71 81.57 8.24
C GLU A 180 -56.94 80.96 7.05
N VAL A 181 -56.85 81.68 5.92
CA VAL A 181 -56.03 81.26 4.78
C VAL A 181 -54.55 81.21 5.14
N ALA A 182 -54.03 82.20 5.87
CA ALA A 182 -52.64 82.20 6.32
C ALA A 182 -52.34 80.99 7.23
N ASN A 183 -53.24 80.69 8.17
CA ASN A 183 -53.12 79.52 9.05
C ASN A 183 -53.20 78.20 8.25
N ALA A 184 -54.11 78.08 7.29
CA ALA A 184 -54.22 76.88 6.46
C ALA A 184 -52.99 76.68 5.56
N ARG A 185 -52.40 77.75 5.01
CA ARG A 185 -51.12 77.67 4.28
C ARG A 185 -49.98 77.18 5.17
N HIS A 186 -49.92 77.67 6.40
CA HIS A 186 -48.93 77.21 7.37
C HIS A 186 -49.10 75.72 7.69
N GLN A 187 -50.34 75.25 7.88
CA GLN A 187 -50.64 73.83 8.12
C GLN A 187 -50.25 72.95 6.92
N VAL A 188 -50.49 73.40 5.69
CA VAL A 188 -50.00 72.69 4.48
C VAL A 188 -48.48 72.59 4.49
N SER A 189 -47.76 73.67 4.80
CA SER A 189 -46.30 73.66 4.90
C SER A 189 -45.80 72.64 5.91
N ILE A 190 -46.40 72.59 7.11
CA ILE A 190 -46.03 71.62 8.16
C ILE A 190 -46.26 70.18 7.67
N ALA A 191 -47.42 69.92 7.06
CA ALA A 191 -47.74 68.59 6.55
C ALA A 191 -46.81 68.15 5.40
N GLN A 192 -46.39 69.08 4.54
CA GLN A 192 -45.39 68.82 3.50
C GLN A 192 -44.02 68.46 4.09
N ASP A 193 -43.59 69.18 5.13
CA ASP A 193 -42.35 68.84 5.86
C ASP A 193 -42.42 67.45 6.50
N GLU A 194 -43.57 67.10 7.08
CA GLU A 194 -43.78 65.80 7.69
C GLU A 194 -43.74 64.67 6.65
N VAL A 195 -44.38 64.85 5.48
CA VAL A 195 -44.27 63.89 4.36
C VAL A 195 -42.82 63.71 3.94
N ARG A 196 -42.09 64.80 3.68
CA ARG A 196 -40.66 64.74 3.31
C ARG A 196 -39.81 63.99 4.33
N ARG A 197 -40.07 64.20 5.62
CA ARG A 197 -39.39 63.50 6.71
C ARG A 197 -39.64 62.00 6.66
N TRP A 198 -40.89 61.56 6.52
CA TRP A 198 -41.22 60.13 6.48
C TRP A 198 -40.79 59.46 5.17
N GLU A 199 -40.72 60.19 4.06
CA GLU A 199 -40.12 59.70 2.81
C GLU A 199 -38.62 59.43 2.94
N LEU A 200 -37.90 60.27 3.70
CA LEU A 200 -36.49 60.07 3.99
C LEU A 200 -36.30 58.85 4.91
N GLU A 201 -37.06 58.78 6.01
CA GLU A 201 -37.02 57.65 6.95
C GLU A 201 -37.35 56.31 6.27
N LYS A 202 -38.34 56.29 5.37
CA LYS A 202 -38.66 55.10 4.56
C LYS A 202 -37.44 54.67 3.73
N ARG A 203 -36.81 55.60 3.01
CA ARG A 203 -35.62 55.31 2.19
C ARG A 203 -34.47 54.78 3.03
N GLU A 204 -34.20 55.37 4.19
CA GLU A 204 -33.17 54.89 5.10
C GLU A 204 -33.48 53.48 5.64
N ALA A 205 -34.74 53.21 5.97
CA ALA A 205 -35.16 51.88 6.41
C ALA A 205 -35.07 50.81 5.31
N GLU A 206 -35.34 51.17 4.04
CA GLU A 206 -35.13 50.28 2.88
C GLU A 206 -33.65 49.91 2.73
N VAL A 207 -32.75 50.88 2.87
CA VAL A 207 -31.30 50.64 2.83
C VAL A 207 -30.87 49.72 3.98
N GLU A 208 -31.40 49.93 5.19
CA GLU A 208 -31.11 49.07 6.34
C GLU A 208 -31.58 47.63 6.12
N VAL A 209 -32.78 47.43 5.58
CA VAL A 209 -33.29 46.08 5.23
C VAL A 209 -32.35 45.40 4.24
N ALA A 210 -31.96 46.08 3.16
CA ALA A 210 -31.05 45.52 2.16
C ALA A 210 -29.70 45.13 2.77
N ALA A 211 -29.15 45.94 3.68
CA ALA A 211 -27.92 45.64 4.40
C ALA A 211 -28.06 44.42 5.32
N ALA A 212 -29.18 44.32 6.05
CA ALA A 212 -29.45 43.18 6.93
C ALA A 212 -29.65 41.87 6.14
N GLU A 213 -30.36 41.91 5.00
CA GLU A 213 -30.49 40.76 4.09
C GLU A 213 -29.15 40.29 3.54
N ALA A 214 -28.28 41.24 3.14
CA ALA A 214 -26.93 40.91 2.69
C ALA A 214 -26.11 40.23 3.80
N ARG A 215 -26.27 40.64 5.06
CA ARG A 215 -25.60 39.98 6.20
C ARG A 215 -26.10 38.56 6.42
N VAL A 216 -27.42 38.32 6.36
CA VAL A 216 -28.00 36.98 6.48
C VAL A 216 -27.42 36.05 5.41
N ARG A 217 -27.44 36.47 4.13
CA ARG A 217 -26.89 35.68 3.02
C ARG A 217 -25.43 35.29 3.23
N ARG A 218 -24.58 36.23 3.68
CA ARG A 218 -23.17 35.94 3.99
C ARG A 218 -23.01 34.89 5.10
N CYS A 219 -23.86 34.93 6.11
CA CYS A 219 -23.83 33.93 7.18
C CYS A 219 -24.26 32.54 6.67
N GLU A 220 -25.29 32.49 5.81
CA GLU A 220 -25.74 31.25 5.16
C GLU A 220 -24.66 30.66 4.24
N GLU A 221 -23.98 31.49 3.46
CA GLU A 221 -22.83 31.09 2.62
C GLU A 221 -21.69 30.51 3.48
N ALA A 222 -21.32 31.19 4.57
CA ALA A 222 -20.29 30.71 5.48
C ALA A 222 -20.67 29.35 6.11
N LEU A 223 -21.91 29.19 6.55
CA LEU A 223 -22.42 27.93 7.09
C LEU A 223 -22.41 26.80 6.05
N SER A 224 -22.73 27.11 4.79
CA SER A 224 -22.65 26.15 3.67
C SER A 224 -21.22 25.66 3.45
N LEU A 225 -20.24 26.56 3.41
CA LEU A 225 -18.82 26.20 3.27
C LEU A 225 -18.33 25.34 4.44
N ILE A 226 -18.77 25.63 5.66
CA ILE A 226 -18.41 24.84 6.85
C ILE A 226 -19.01 23.43 6.77
N ARG A 227 -20.24 23.28 6.27
CA ARG A 227 -20.85 21.96 6.04
C ARG A 227 -20.04 21.15 5.03
N GLN A 228 -19.71 21.74 3.87
CA GLN A 228 -18.86 21.09 2.86
C GLN A 228 -17.51 20.65 3.44
N ALA A 229 -16.84 21.52 4.21
CA ALA A 229 -15.58 21.18 4.87
C ALA A 229 -15.74 20.03 5.89
N THR A 230 -16.86 19.99 6.60
CA THR A 230 -17.18 18.92 7.56
C THR A 230 -17.40 17.59 6.86
N ASP A 231 -18.14 17.59 5.75
CA ASP A 231 -18.40 16.39 4.94
C ASP A 231 -17.10 15.85 4.32
N MET A 232 -16.28 16.73 3.74
CA MET A 232 -14.97 16.34 3.20
C MET A 232 -14.05 15.76 4.27
N ASN A 233 -14.06 16.33 5.48
CA ASN A 233 -13.29 15.80 6.60
C ASN A 233 -13.79 14.41 7.02
N ALA A 234 -15.10 14.18 7.06
CA ALA A 234 -15.67 12.86 7.36
C ALA A 234 -15.24 11.80 6.34
N VAL A 235 -15.28 12.13 5.05
CA VAL A 235 -14.78 11.24 3.97
C VAL A 235 -13.28 10.96 4.14
N SER A 236 -12.49 11.99 4.46
CA SER A 236 -11.05 11.85 4.65
C SER A 236 -10.71 10.98 5.86
N ILE A 237 -11.50 11.04 6.94
CA ILE A 237 -11.33 10.15 8.10
C ILE A 237 -11.52 8.68 7.68
N ASN A 238 -12.56 8.38 6.89
CA ASN A 238 -12.79 7.01 6.42
C ASN A 238 -11.65 6.49 5.56
N ILE A 239 -11.14 7.30 4.63
CA ILE A 239 -9.99 6.94 3.78
C ILE A 239 -8.76 6.61 4.63
N ILE A 240 -8.51 7.38 5.69
CA ILE A 240 -7.38 7.14 6.59
C ILE A 240 -7.57 5.85 7.40
N LEU A 241 -8.80 5.55 7.85
CA LEU A 241 -9.09 4.29 8.55
C LEU A 241 -8.87 3.07 7.63
N ASP A 242 -9.27 3.17 6.37
CA ASP A 242 -9.02 2.12 5.38
C ASP A 242 -7.50 1.94 5.13
N ALA A 243 -6.76 3.05 5.05
CA ALA A 243 -5.31 3.02 4.91
C ALA A 243 -4.60 2.42 6.13
N ASP A 244 -5.05 2.72 7.35
CA ASP A 244 -4.54 2.11 8.60
C ASP A 244 -4.78 0.60 8.59
N ASN A 245 -6.00 0.17 8.29
CA ASN A 245 -6.36 -1.24 8.18
C ASN A 245 -5.54 -1.97 7.10
N PHE A 246 -5.31 -1.35 5.96
CA PHE A 246 -4.44 -1.89 4.90
C PHE A 246 -3.01 -2.06 5.39
N CYS A 247 -2.43 -1.04 6.02
CA CYS A 247 -1.05 -1.09 6.50
C CYS A 247 -0.87 -2.13 7.61
N ARG A 248 -1.85 -2.27 8.52
CA ARG A 248 -1.82 -3.28 9.59
C ARG A 248 -1.89 -4.70 9.04
N ARG A 249 -2.75 -4.96 8.06
CA ARG A 249 -2.79 -6.26 7.36
C ARG A 249 -1.47 -6.54 6.64
N GLY A 250 -0.92 -5.54 5.94
CA GLY A 250 0.39 -5.68 5.31
C GLY A 250 1.51 -5.99 6.29
N LEU A 251 1.49 -5.42 7.51
CA LEU A 251 2.48 -5.76 8.54
C LEU A 251 2.36 -7.20 9.01
N GLU A 252 1.15 -7.72 9.12
CA GLU A 252 0.92 -9.12 9.47
C GLU A 252 1.42 -10.07 8.38
N GLU A 253 1.17 -9.75 7.11
CA GLU A 253 1.69 -10.51 5.97
C GLU A 253 3.23 -10.49 5.92
N VAL A 254 3.84 -9.32 6.13
CA VAL A 254 5.30 -9.15 6.21
C VAL A 254 5.89 -9.89 7.42
N ARG A 255 5.15 -9.99 8.53
CA ARG A 255 5.54 -10.80 9.68
C ARG A 255 5.53 -12.28 9.32
N SER A 256 4.44 -12.79 8.74
CA SER A 256 4.33 -14.17 8.28
C SER A 256 5.43 -14.52 7.27
N ALA A 257 5.74 -13.63 6.33
CA ALA A 257 6.85 -13.81 5.39
C ALA A 257 8.20 -13.91 6.11
N GLY A 258 8.43 -13.08 7.13
CA GLY A 258 9.64 -13.14 7.96
C GLY A 258 9.80 -14.46 8.73
N GLU A 259 8.71 -15.04 9.21
CA GLU A 259 8.71 -16.36 9.86
C GLU A 259 9.09 -17.47 8.87
N ILE A 260 8.54 -17.42 7.65
CA ILE A 260 8.90 -18.35 6.57
C ILE A 260 10.39 -18.22 6.21
N ILE A 261 10.89 -16.99 6.02
CA ILE A 261 12.30 -16.73 5.71
C ILE A 261 13.22 -17.26 6.81
N SER A 262 12.86 -17.05 8.08
CA SER A 262 13.63 -17.56 9.23
C SER A 262 13.71 -19.08 9.20
N ARG A 263 12.59 -19.76 8.94
CA ARG A 263 12.57 -21.22 8.78
C ARG A 263 13.39 -21.69 7.58
N THR A 264 13.35 -20.98 6.45
CA THR A 264 14.15 -21.32 5.27
C THR A 264 15.65 -21.14 5.55
N LYS A 265 16.06 -20.12 6.33
CA LYS A 265 17.45 -19.96 6.80
C LYS A 265 17.91 -21.16 7.62
N GLU A 266 17.07 -21.63 8.54
CA GLU A 266 17.37 -22.83 9.35
C GLU A 266 17.55 -24.08 8.46
N LEU A 267 16.66 -24.28 7.49
CA LEU A 267 16.77 -25.40 6.55
C LEU A 267 18.02 -25.31 5.68
N ASN A 268 18.38 -24.11 5.21
CA ASN A 268 19.59 -23.90 4.41
C ASN A 268 20.86 -24.18 5.23
N ALA A 269 20.87 -23.83 6.52
CA ALA A 269 21.95 -24.17 7.44
C ALA A 269 22.05 -25.68 7.69
N GLN A 270 20.93 -26.39 7.79
CA GLN A 270 20.91 -27.86 7.88
C GLN A 270 21.46 -28.49 6.60
N GLN A 271 21.11 -27.95 5.43
CA GLN A 271 21.64 -28.41 4.14
C GLN A 271 23.15 -28.17 4.03
N ASP A 272 23.66 -27.05 4.54
CA ASP A 272 25.12 -26.80 4.61
C ASP A 272 25.83 -27.87 5.42
N ALA A 273 25.29 -28.24 6.59
CA ALA A 273 25.86 -29.30 7.43
C ALA A 273 25.90 -30.66 6.69
N LEU A 274 24.82 -31.02 5.98
CA LEU A 274 24.75 -32.25 5.19
C LEU A 274 25.73 -32.24 4.01
N VAL A 275 25.92 -31.09 3.34
CA VAL A 275 26.92 -30.94 2.28
C VAL A 275 28.33 -31.14 2.81
N GLN A 276 28.65 -30.60 4.00
CA GLN A 276 29.96 -30.81 4.62
C GLN A 276 30.18 -32.28 5.02
N GLU A 277 29.17 -32.94 5.57
CA GLU A 277 29.21 -34.37 5.88
C GLU A 277 29.43 -35.23 4.63
N ASN A 278 28.68 -34.97 3.56
CA ASN A 278 28.85 -35.67 2.28
C ASN A 278 30.24 -35.44 1.68
N LYS A 279 30.79 -34.23 1.75
CA LYS A 279 32.17 -33.95 1.33
C LYS A 279 33.20 -34.78 2.12
N ALA A 280 33.00 -34.94 3.42
CA ALA A 280 33.87 -35.76 4.26
C ALA A 280 33.79 -37.25 3.92
N HIS A 281 32.58 -37.78 3.69
CA HIS A 281 32.37 -39.15 3.22
C HIS A 281 32.98 -39.39 1.84
N LEU A 282 32.82 -38.43 0.93
CA LEU A 282 33.36 -38.49 -0.41
C LEU A 282 34.90 -38.51 -0.39
N ALA A 283 35.54 -37.66 0.42
CA ALA A 283 36.99 -37.68 0.58
C ALA A 283 37.48 -39.05 1.09
N THR A 284 36.74 -39.67 2.01
CA THR A 284 37.04 -41.02 2.50
C THR A 284 36.89 -42.07 1.40
N ALA A 285 35.82 -42.01 0.61
CA ALA A 285 35.58 -42.93 -0.49
C ALA A 285 36.61 -42.79 -1.62
N GLN A 286 37.04 -41.56 -1.92
CA GLN A 286 38.13 -41.28 -2.87
C GLN A 286 39.45 -41.89 -2.41
N ASN A 287 39.78 -41.80 -1.11
CA ASN A 287 40.97 -42.47 -0.55
C ASN A 287 40.87 -43.99 -0.72
N PHE A 288 39.74 -44.61 -0.37
CA PHE A 288 39.55 -46.04 -0.56
C PHE A 288 39.61 -46.47 -2.04
N SER A 289 39.04 -45.68 -2.95
CA SER A 289 39.09 -45.94 -4.39
C SER A 289 40.53 -45.83 -4.93
N SER A 290 41.31 -44.86 -4.44
CA SER A 290 42.74 -44.71 -4.75
C SER A 290 43.58 -45.88 -4.23
N ASP A 291 43.34 -46.30 -2.99
CA ASP A 291 44.00 -47.45 -2.37
C ASP A 291 43.66 -48.75 -3.10
N ALA A 292 42.39 -48.94 -3.48
CA ALA A 292 41.93 -50.08 -4.26
C ALA A 292 42.56 -50.10 -5.65
N SER A 293 42.64 -48.95 -6.34
CA SER A 293 43.30 -48.82 -7.64
C SER A 293 44.79 -49.15 -7.55
N THR A 294 45.47 -48.68 -6.50
CA THR A 294 46.90 -48.97 -6.25
C THR A 294 47.11 -50.46 -5.96
N SER A 295 46.24 -51.04 -5.14
CA SER A 295 46.29 -52.47 -4.79
C SER A 295 46.00 -53.36 -6.00
N PHE A 296 45.03 -52.97 -6.83
CA PHE A 296 44.73 -53.63 -8.10
C PHE A 296 45.90 -53.56 -9.07
N ALA A 297 46.53 -52.40 -9.25
CA ALA A 297 47.70 -52.26 -10.12
C ALA A 297 48.85 -53.21 -9.70
N ARG A 298 49.10 -53.32 -8.38
CA ARG A 298 50.06 -54.29 -7.82
C ARG A 298 49.63 -55.73 -8.09
N ALA A 299 48.38 -56.07 -7.83
CA ALA A 299 47.85 -57.43 -8.06
C ALA A 299 47.91 -57.82 -9.54
N SER A 300 47.61 -56.89 -10.45
CA SER A 300 47.69 -57.09 -11.90
C SER A 300 49.14 -57.32 -12.36
N SER A 301 50.10 -56.58 -11.82
CA SER A 301 51.52 -56.81 -12.09
C SER A 301 51.97 -58.20 -11.61
N LEU A 302 51.60 -58.56 -10.37
CA LEU A 302 51.93 -59.87 -9.81
C LEU A 302 51.25 -61.01 -10.59
N SER A 303 50.01 -60.81 -11.05
CA SER A 303 49.31 -61.73 -11.93
C SER A 303 50.04 -61.93 -13.24
N ALA A 304 50.52 -60.86 -13.88
CA ALA A 304 51.30 -60.95 -15.11
C ALA A 304 52.61 -61.75 -14.89
N ASP A 305 53.29 -61.53 -13.76
CA ASP A 305 54.47 -62.31 -13.39
C ASP A 305 54.12 -63.79 -13.18
N VAL A 306 53.07 -64.09 -12.42
CA VAL A 306 52.62 -65.46 -12.16
C VAL A 306 52.18 -66.17 -13.45
N GLN A 307 51.47 -65.48 -14.34
CA GLN A 307 51.11 -66.03 -15.65
C GLN A 307 52.35 -66.31 -16.50
N SER A 308 53.34 -65.41 -16.50
CA SER A 308 54.62 -65.61 -17.20
C SER A 308 55.40 -66.81 -16.65
N TYR A 309 55.54 -66.92 -15.32
CA TYR A 309 56.16 -68.07 -14.67
C TYR A 309 55.36 -69.35 -14.90
N GLY A 310 54.04 -69.28 -14.85
CA GLY A 310 53.14 -70.40 -15.10
C GLY A 310 53.22 -70.91 -16.53
N SER A 311 53.32 -70.01 -17.52
CA SER A 311 53.55 -70.38 -18.93
C SER A 311 54.91 -71.04 -19.12
N ARG A 312 55.98 -70.46 -18.57
CA ARG A 312 57.33 -71.07 -18.61
C ARG A 312 57.38 -72.43 -17.92
N ALA A 313 56.77 -72.55 -16.75
CA ALA A 313 56.67 -73.81 -16.04
C ALA A 313 55.85 -74.83 -16.82
N GLY A 314 54.73 -74.41 -17.43
CA GLY A 314 53.92 -75.22 -18.32
C GLY A 314 54.71 -75.72 -19.53
N GLU A 315 55.41 -74.83 -20.24
CA GLU A 315 56.28 -75.17 -21.37
C GLU A 315 57.39 -76.13 -20.97
N GLU A 316 57.99 -75.95 -19.80
CA GLU A 316 59.05 -76.84 -19.32
C GLU A 316 58.51 -78.21 -18.86
N ILE A 317 57.32 -78.25 -18.28
CA ILE A 317 56.60 -79.49 -17.97
C ILE A 317 56.25 -80.21 -19.26
N ASP A 318 55.65 -79.52 -20.23
CA ASP A 318 55.25 -80.07 -21.53
C ASP A 318 56.49 -80.57 -22.29
N ARG A 319 57.61 -79.83 -22.28
CA ARG A 319 58.90 -80.27 -22.84
C ARG A 319 59.45 -81.52 -22.15
N LYS A 320 59.38 -81.62 -20.82
CA LYS A 320 59.82 -82.81 -20.07
C LYS A 320 58.92 -84.01 -20.33
N VAL A 321 57.61 -83.78 -20.46
CA VAL A 321 56.62 -84.77 -20.86
C VAL A 321 56.90 -85.28 -22.28
N ASP A 322 57.23 -84.40 -23.22
CA ASP A 322 57.55 -84.77 -24.59
C ASP A 322 58.90 -85.49 -24.70
N LEU A 323 59.92 -85.08 -23.94
CA LEU A 323 61.17 -85.84 -23.80
C LEU A 323 60.92 -87.25 -23.26
N LEU A 324 60.06 -87.42 -22.26
CA LEU A 324 59.68 -88.74 -21.74
C LEU A 324 58.99 -89.61 -22.81
N LYS A 325 58.15 -89.00 -23.67
CA LYS A 325 57.54 -89.69 -24.82
C LYS A 325 58.58 -90.09 -25.88
N GLU A 326 59.54 -89.22 -26.18
CA GLU A 326 60.63 -89.47 -27.15
C GLU A 326 61.57 -90.61 -26.73
N PHE A 327 61.79 -90.81 -25.43
CA PHE A 327 62.54 -91.95 -24.87
C PHE A 327 61.75 -93.28 -24.85
N GLY A 328 60.59 -93.35 -25.49
CA GLY A 328 59.81 -94.58 -25.68
C GLY A 328 58.73 -94.84 -24.62
N PHE A 329 58.39 -93.84 -23.79
CA PHE A 329 57.35 -93.96 -22.77
C PHE A 329 56.09 -93.22 -23.22
N THR A 330 55.26 -93.89 -24.01
CA THR A 330 53.91 -93.43 -24.35
C THR A 330 52.90 -93.82 -23.26
N PRO A 331 51.95 -92.94 -22.89
CA PRO A 331 50.87 -93.32 -21.99
C PRO A 331 49.94 -94.27 -22.74
N GLY A 332 49.96 -95.56 -22.39
CA GLY A 332 49.03 -96.54 -22.94
C GLY A 332 49.59 -97.89 -23.39
N ASN A 333 50.86 -98.23 -23.12
CA ASN A 333 51.29 -99.63 -23.17
C ASN A 333 51.22 -100.27 -21.77
N LEU A 334 49.99 -100.49 -21.33
CA LEU A 334 49.59 -101.62 -20.49
C LEU A 334 48.29 -102.18 -21.05
#